data_AF-A0A2E1CLX1-F1
#
_entry.id   AF-A0A2E1CLX1-F1
#
_cell.length_a   1.000
_cell.length_b   1.000
_cell.length_c   1.000
_cell.angle_alpha   90.00
_cell.angle_beta   90.00
_cell.angle_gamma   90.00
#
_symmetry.space_group_name_H-M   'P 1'
#
loop_
_entity.id
_entity.type
_entity.pdbx_description
1 polymer ?
#
loop_
_entity_poly.entity_id
_entity_poly.type
_entity_poly.pdbx_seq_one_letter_code
_entity_poly.pdbx_strand_id
1 'polypeptide(L)'
;MNKTTKTAIIVLSALLLWMLSGFFQNSTNSVNNSSLKINNDDDKIVKVKAKKIKSELKQSNVLIQGRTESNRNVMVASETNGIVKEIFVKKGEFVKKDQILCKLSTDSRGAKLDEAKALMLQKKIGVGCI
;
A
#
# COMPACT_ATOMS: atom_id res chain seq x y z
N MET A 1 46.31 13.57 97.29
CA MET A 1 45.94 13.08 95.94
C MET A 1 45.95 14.26 94.97
N ASN A 2 46.85 14.24 93.98
CA ASN A 2 47.15 15.37 93.09
C ASN A 2 45.94 15.69 92.19
N LYS A 3 45.69 16.97 91.89
CA LYS A 3 44.48 17.42 91.16
C LYS A 3 44.30 16.70 89.80
N THR A 4 45.40 16.30 89.17
CA THR A 4 45.43 15.54 87.91
C THR A 4 45.01 14.07 88.04
N THR A 5 45.27 13.44 89.18
CA THR A 5 44.85 12.04 89.42
C THR A 5 43.35 11.91 89.67
N LYS A 6 42.71 12.93 90.27
CA LYS A 6 41.24 12.94 90.45
C LYS A 6 40.49 13.07 89.12
N THR A 7 40.97 13.88 88.18
CA THR A 7 40.33 14.04 86.86
C THR A 7 40.48 12.79 86.00
N ALA A 8 41.62 12.10 86.08
CA ALA A 8 41.83 10.83 85.37
C ALA A 8 40.86 9.72 85.83
N ILE A 9 40.62 9.60 87.15
CA ILE A 9 39.69 8.60 87.70
C ILE A 9 38.25 8.88 87.27
N ILE A 10 37.84 10.16 87.19
CA ILE A 10 36.51 10.57 86.74
C ILE A 10 36.27 10.23 85.26
N VAL A 11 37.25 10.50 84.40
CA VAL A 11 37.14 10.19 82.96
C VAL A 11 37.12 8.68 82.74
N LEU A 12 37.95 7.93 83.48
CA LEU A 12 37.99 6.46 83.42
C LEU A 12 36.65 5.85 83.84
N SER A 13 36.04 6.33 84.94
CA SER A 13 34.76 5.80 85.40
C SER A 13 33.62 6.13 84.42
N ALA A 14 33.61 7.32 83.81
CA ALA A 14 32.60 7.72 82.84
C ALA A 14 32.63 6.83 81.57
N LEU A 15 33.82 6.49 81.07
CA LEU A 15 34.01 5.57 79.94
C LEU A 15 33.56 4.13 80.28
N LEU A 16 33.92 3.66 81.48
CA LEU A 16 33.49 2.35 81.98
C LEU A 16 31.96 2.30 82.11
N LEU A 17 31.34 3.35 82.66
CA LEU A 17 29.88 3.43 82.81
C LEU A 17 29.17 3.47 81.45
N TRP A 18 29.72 4.19 80.47
CA TRP A 18 29.17 4.27 79.13
C TRP A 18 29.24 2.93 78.38
N MET A 19 30.37 2.21 78.51
CA MET A 19 30.51 0.84 77.97
C MET A 19 29.61 -0.16 78.70
N LEU A 20 29.46 -0.05 80.03
CA LEU A 20 28.57 -0.92 80.82
C LEU A 20 27.08 -0.69 80.52
N SER A 21 26.68 0.53 80.13
CA SER A 21 25.29 0.86 79.79
C SER A 21 24.79 0.05 78.57
N GLY A 22 25.69 -0.29 77.65
CA GLY A 22 25.38 -1.16 76.51
C GLY A 22 25.12 -2.63 76.91
N PHE A 23 25.61 -3.08 78.06
CA PHE A 23 25.42 -4.47 78.51
C PHE A 23 24.00 -4.72 79.05
N PHE A 24 23.30 -3.69 79.54
CA PHE A 24 21.98 -3.85 80.14
C PHE A 24 20.81 -3.72 79.15
N GLN A 25 21.09 -3.41 77.87
CA GLN A 25 20.09 -3.38 76.79
C GLN A 25 20.19 -4.62 75.89
N ASN A 26 20.41 -5.81 76.48
CA ASN A 26 20.40 -7.07 75.74
C ASN A 26 19.38 -8.06 76.33
N SER A 27 18.10 -7.78 76.10
CA SER A 27 17.05 -8.79 76.19
C SER A 27 16.91 -9.50 74.84
N THR A 28 17.68 -10.57 74.67
CA THR A 28 17.34 -11.68 73.77
C THR A 28 16.08 -12.37 74.35
N ASN A 29 14.98 -12.58 73.61
CA ASN A 29 14.90 -13.53 72.51
C ASN A 29 13.82 -13.14 71.47
N SER A 30 14.23 -12.94 70.22
CA SER A 30 13.67 -13.68 69.07
C SER A 30 14.64 -13.58 67.90
N VAL A 31 15.14 -14.73 67.49
CA VAL A 31 16.06 -14.93 66.36
C VAL A 31 15.39 -14.42 65.09
N ASN A 32 15.94 -13.35 64.50
CA ASN A 32 15.77 -13.08 63.08
C ASN A 32 17.17 -12.84 62.53
N ASN A 33 17.60 -13.82 61.74
CA ASN A 33 18.85 -13.84 61.02
C ASN A 33 19.16 -12.45 60.45
N SER A 34 20.34 -11.96 60.75
CA SER A 34 21.01 -10.89 60.04
C SER A 34 21.17 -11.30 58.57
N SER A 35 20.12 -11.12 57.79
CA SER A 35 20.26 -10.98 56.35
C SER A 35 21.05 -9.72 56.12
N LEU A 36 22.18 -9.85 55.43
CA LEU A 36 22.83 -8.78 54.71
C LEU A 36 21.76 -7.81 54.22
N LYS A 37 21.83 -6.54 54.64
CA LYS A 37 21.14 -5.47 53.92
C LYS A 37 21.84 -5.33 52.57
N ILE A 38 21.57 -6.27 51.67
CA ILE A 38 21.54 -5.96 50.25
C ILE A 38 20.46 -4.89 50.19
N ASN A 39 20.85 -3.66 49.91
CA ASN A 39 19.90 -2.69 49.40
C ASN A 39 19.38 -3.32 48.12
N ASN A 40 18.26 -4.04 48.22
CA ASN A 40 17.47 -4.47 47.08
C ASN A 40 16.85 -3.19 46.50
N ASP A 41 17.69 -2.34 45.91
CA ASP A 41 17.30 -1.51 44.77
C ASP A 41 17.13 -2.38 43.51
N ASP A 42 17.16 -3.71 43.67
CA ASP A 42 16.88 -4.73 42.66
C ASP A 42 15.40 -5.16 42.62
N ASP A 43 14.48 -4.26 42.96
CA ASP A 43 13.05 -4.43 42.64
C ASP A 43 12.47 -3.23 41.88
N LYS A 44 13.31 -2.51 41.11
CA LYS A 44 12.81 -1.68 40.02
C LYS A 44 12.40 -2.56 38.85
N ILE A 45 11.20 -3.13 38.95
CA ILE A 45 10.54 -3.78 37.82
C ILE A 45 10.36 -2.72 36.73
N VAL A 46 11.18 -2.80 35.68
CA VAL A 46 11.12 -1.90 34.53
C VAL A 46 9.77 -2.12 33.83
N LYS A 47 8.87 -1.14 33.94
CA LYS A 47 7.56 -1.19 33.29
C LYS A 47 7.74 -1.10 31.78
N VAL A 48 7.57 -2.22 31.10
CA VAL A 48 7.53 -2.29 29.63
C VAL A 48 6.09 -2.36 29.15
N LYS A 49 5.80 -1.74 28.01
CA LYS A 49 4.53 -1.94 27.29
C LYS A 49 4.74 -3.00 26.23
N ALA A 50 4.09 -4.15 26.40
CA ALA A 50 4.06 -5.21 25.40
C ALA A 50 2.62 -5.43 24.93
N LYS A 51 2.46 -5.75 23.64
CA LYS A 51 1.19 -6.16 23.05
C LYS A 51 1.35 -7.57 22.49
N LYS A 52 0.54 -8.52 22.95
CA LYS A 52 0.45 -9.84 22.31
C LYS A 52 -0.35 -9.70 21.01
N ILE A 53 0.30 -9.99 19.89
CA ILE A 53 -0.33 -9.98 18.56
C ILE A 53 -0.68 -11.43 18.22
N LYS A 54 -1.90 -11.67 17.75
CA LYS A 54 -2.34 -12.96 17.22
C LYS A 54 -2.40 -12.88 15.70
N SER A 55 -2.20 -14.00 15.02
CA SER A 55 -2.28 -14.07 13.56
C SER A 55 -3.72 -13.87 13.12
N GLU A 56 -3.93 -12.92 12.21
CA GLU A 56 -5.20 -12.68 11.54
C GLU A 56 -4.94 -12.59 10.04
N LEU A 57 -5.87 -13.13 9.26
CA LEU A 57 -5.73 -13.20 7.81
C LEU A 57 -5.94 -11.81 7.22
N LYS A 58 -4.85 -11.18 6.75
CA LYS A 58 -4.88 -9.83 6.18
C LYS A 58 -5.08 -9.90 4.67
N GLN A 59 -6.28 -9.55 4.20
CA GLN A 59 -6.52 -9.34 2.77
C GLN A 59 -6.05 -7.94 2.37
N SER A 60 -5.13 -7.85 1.40
CA SER A 60 -4.67 -6.58 0.86
C SER A 60 -5.38 -6.34 -0.47
N ASN A 61 -6.25 -5.33 -0.49
CA ASN A 61 -6.93 -4.90 -1.71
C ASN A 61 -6.27 -3.61 -2.19
N VAL A 62 -6.00 -3.52 -3.49
CA VAL A 62 -5.46 -2.32 -4.14
C VAL A 62 -6.55 -1.72 -5.02
N LEU A 63 -6.89 -0.46 -4.75
CA LEU A 63 -7.81 0.32 -5.58
C LEU A 63 -7.01 0.95 -6.73
N ILE A 64 -7.28 0.51 -7.96
CA ILE A 64 -6.64 1.04 -9.16
C ILE A 64 -7.64 1.94 -9.88
N GLN A 65 -7.20 3.17 -10.18
CA GLN A 65 -8.00 4.10 -10.97
C GLN A 65 -7.79 3.80 -12.46
N GLY A 66 -8.87 3.54 -13.17
CA GLY A 66 -8.86 3.31 -14.60
C GLY A 66 -9.89 4.20 -15.30
N ARG A 67 -9.68 4.44 -16.59
CA ARG A 67 -10.68 5.02 -17.48
C ARG A 67 -11.11 3.94 -18.47
N THR A 68 -12.40 3.92 -18.78
CA THR A 68 -12.92 3.05 -19.83
C THR A 68 -12.63 3.67 -21.17
N GLU A 69 -11.93 2.93 -22.02
CA GLU A 69 -11.65 3.31 -23.39
C GLU A 69 -12.42 2.40 -24.35
N SER A 70 -12.64 2.91 -25.56
CA SER A 70 -13.28 2.13 -26.61
C SER A 70 -12.34 1.02 -27.08
N ASN A 71 -12.80 -0.24 -27.07
CA ASN A 71 -12.01 -1.36 -27.58
C ASN A 71 -11.61 -1.17 -29.06
N ARG A 72 -12.44 -0.46 -29.84
CA ARG A 72 -12.14 -0.08 -31.22
C ARG A 72 -12.84 1.23 -31.58
N ASN A 73 -12.11 2.15 -32.20
CA ASN A 73 -12.67 3.35 -32.82
C ASN A 73 -12.25 3.37 -34.30
N VAL A 74 -13.23 3.48 -35.21
CA VAL A 74 -12.99 3.47 -36.66
C VAL A 74 -13.68 4.68 -37.29
N MET A 75 -12.92 5.46 -38.04
CA MET A 75 -13.46 6.51 -38.89
C MET A 75 -13.75 5.92 -40.27
N VAL A 76 -15.03 5.89 -40.66
CA VAL A 76 -15.43 5.42 -41.99
C VAL A 76 -15.44 6.60 -42.95
N ALA A 77 -14.69 6.47 -44.05
CA ALA A 77 -14.59 7.45 -45.12
C ALA A 77 -14.92 6.78 -46.47
N SER A 78 -15.37 7.58 -47.44
CA SER A 78 -15.58 7.11 -48.80
C SER A 78 -14.25 6.94 -49.52
N GLU A 79 -14.05 5.79 -50.17
CA GLU A 79 -12.86 5.54 -51.00
C GLU A 79 -12.83 6.42 -52.25
N THR A 80 -13.99 6.77 -52.79
CA THR A 80 -14.10 7.58 -54.02
C THR A 80 -14.95 8.83 -53.76
N ASN A 81 -14.61 9.91 -54.46
CA ASN A 81 -15.41 11.14 -54.45
C ASN A 81 -16.80 10.92 -55.05
N GLY A 82 -17.82 11.50 -54.44
CA GLY A 82 -19.19 11.43 -54.94
C GLY A 82 -20.19 12.10 -54.01
N ILE A 83 -21.37 12.40 -54.55
CA ILE A 83 -22.49 12.93 -53.77
C ILE A 83 -23.19 11.77 -53.06
N VAL A 84 -23.54 11.95 -51.79
CA VAL A 84 -24.33 10.98 -51.02
C VAL A 84 -25.77 10.98 -51.54
N LYS A 85 -26.22 9.85 -52.07
CA LYS A 85 -27.58 9.66 -52.57
C LYS A 85 -28.54 9.28 -51.45
N GLU A 86 -28.14 8.29 -50.64
CA GLU A 86 -28.99 7.70 -49.61
C GLU A 86 -28.14 7.28 -48.39
N ILE A 87 -28.72 7.37 -47.19
CA ILE A 87 -28.12 6.90 -45.93
C ILE A 87 -29.05 5.82 -45.38
N PHE A 88 -28.51 4.63 -45.07
CA PHE A 88 -29.30 3.46 -44.66
C PHE A 88 -29.32 3.24 -43.14
N VAL A 89 -28.53 3.98 -42.38
CA VAL A 89 -28.37 3.81 -40.94
C VAL A 89 -28.69 5.09 -40.20
N LYS A 90 -29.30 4.98 -39.02
CA LYS A 90 -29.57 6.13 -38.16
C LYS A 90 -28.39 6.37 -37.19
N LYS A 91 -28.26 7.60 -36.72
CA LYS A 91 -27.26 7.95 -35.72
C LYS A 91 -27.51 7.15 -34.43
N GLY A 92 -26.47 6.49 -33.92
CA GLY A 92 -26.53 5.68 -32.70
C GLY A 92 -26.99 4.24 -32.91
N GLU A 93 -27.27 3.84 -34.15
CA GLU A 93 -27.65 2.47 -34.48
C GLU A 93 -26.43 1.52 -34.48
N PHE A 94 -26.63 0.28 -34.03
CA PHE A 94 -25.60 -0.74 -34.10
C PHE A 94 -25.48 -1.28 -35.53
N VAL A 95 -24.27 -1.25 -36.08
CA VAL A 95 -23.99 -1.73 -37.44
C VAL A 95 -23.05 -2.93 -37.41
N LYS A 96 -23.25 -3.86 -38.36
CA LYS A 96 -22.38 -5.03 -38.52
C LYS A 96 -21.25 -4.74 -39.50
N LYS A 97 -20.22 -5.59 -39.48
CA LYS A 97 -19.16 -5.57 -40.50
C LYS A 97 -19.81 -5.77 -41.88
N ASP A 98 -19.32 -5.01 -42.86
CA ASP A 98 -19.75 -5.04 -44.27
C ASP A 98 -21.19 -4.56 -44.51
N GLN A 99 -21.82 -3.93 -43.51
CA GLN A 99 -23.11 -3.27 -43.67
C GLN A 99 -22.96 -1.95 -44.44
N ILE A 100 -23.81 -1.74 -45.45
CA ILE A 100 -23.82 -0.51 -46.25
C ILE A 100 -24.37 0.63 -45.39
N LEU A 101 -23.54 1.66 -45.15
CA LEU A 101 -23.93 2.83 -44.36
C LEU A 101 -24.58 3.92 -45.23
N CYS A 102 -23.97 4.19 -46.38
CA CYS A 102 -24.46 5.17 -47.34
C CYS A 102 -24.17 4.73 -48.78
N LYS A 103 -24.99 5.24 -49.72
CA LYS A 103 -24.82 5.03 -51.15
C LYS A 103 -24.35 6.32 -51.80
N LEU A 104 -23.26 6.25 -52.56
CA LEU A 104 -22.80 7.34 -53.40
C LEU A 104 -23.47 7.28 -54.78
N SER A 105 -23.76 8.43 -55.37
CA SER A 105 -24.28 8.53 -56.74
C SER A 105 -23.26 7.99 -57.75
N THR A 106 -23.72 7.32 -58.81
CA THR A 106 -22.85 6.68 -59.83
C THR A 106 -22.74 7.46 -61.13
N ASP A 107 -23.25 8.69 -61.19
CA ASP A 107 -23.51 9.48 -62.42
C ASP A 107 -22.49 9.27 -63.55
N SER A 108 -21.24 9.69 -63.37
CA SER A 108 -20.21 9.58 -64.43
C SER A 108 -19.48 8.23 -64.46
N ARG A 109 -19.63 7.40 -63.43
CA ARG A 109 -18.93 6.11 -63.32
C ARG A 109 -19.59 5.02 -64.15
N GLY A 110 -20.92 5.02 -64.24
CA GLY A 110 -21.67 4.07 -65.07
C GLY A 110 -21.26 4.19 -66.54
N ALA A 111 -21.29 5.40 -67.09
CA ALA A 111 -20.91 5.66 -68.48
C ALA A 111 -19.47 5.23 -68.79
N LYS A 112 -18.51 5.56 -67.92
CA LYS A 112 -17.09 5.15 -68.08
C LYS A 112 -16.92 3.63 -68.04
N LEU A 113 -17.69 2.94 -67.20
CA LEU A 113 -17.66 1.48 -67.12
C LEU A 113 -18.19 0.85 -68.41
N ASP A 114 -19.28 1.39 -68.96
CA ASP A 114 -19.88 0.87 -70.18
C ASP A 114 -19.01 1.15 -71.41
N GLU A 115 -18.38 2.32 -71.49
CA GLU A 115 -17.37 2.63 -72.50
C GLU A 115 -16.19 1.65 -72.45
N ALA A 116 -15.64 1.40 -71.24
CA ALA A 116 -14.54 0.46 -71.06
C ALA A 116 -14.91 -0.98 -71.46
N LYS A 117 -16.15 -1.41 -71.16
CA LYS A 117 -16.67 -2.72 -71.59
C LYS A 117 -16.82 -2.81 -73.10
N ALA A 118 -17.34 -1.78 -73.76
CA ALA A 118 -17.48 -1.74 -75.21
C ALA A 118 -16.11 -1.83 -75.90
N LEU A 119 -15.11 -1.08 -75.41
CA LEU A 119 -13.73 -1.15 -75.90
C LEU A 119 -13.10 -2.54 -75.69
N MET A 120 -13.36 -3.18 -74.55
CA MET A 120 -12.88 -4.54 -74.28
C MET A 120 -13.51 -5.57 -75.24
N LEU A 121 -14.80 -5.45 -75.52
CA LEU A 121 -15.52 -6.32 -76.44
C LEU A 121 -15.03 -6.15 -77.89
N GLN A 122 -14.84 -4.90 -78.35
CA GLN A 122 -14.27 -4.61 -79.66
C GLN A 122 -12.89 -5.29 -79.84
N LYS A 123 -12.01 -5.17 -78.84
CA LYS A 123 -10.68 -5.80 -78.87
C LYS A 123 -10.77 -7.33 -78.86
N LYS A 124 -11.64 -7.91 -78.03
CA LYS A 124 -11.80 -9.37 -77.92
C LYS A 124 -12.28 -10.00 -79.23
N ILE A 125 -13.17 -9.32 -79.95
CA ILE A 125 -13.64 -9.78 -81.27
C ILE A 125 -12.53 -9.63 -82.32
N GLY A 126 -11.77 -8.53 -82.30
CA GLY A 126 -10.69 -8.27 -83.26
C GLY A 126 -9.51 -9.25 -83.17
N VAL A 127 -9.25 -9.85 -82.01
CA VAL A 127 -8.14 -10.82 -81.82
C VAL A 127 -8.45 -12.21 -82.39
N GLY A 128 -9.71 -12.50 -82.74
CA GLY A 128 -10.10 -13.76 -83.39
C GLY A 128 -10.11 -13.72 -84.93
N CYS A 129 -9.71 -12.60 -85.54
CA CYS A 129 -9.78 -12.38 -86.99
C CYS A 129 -8.41 -12.34 -87.70
N ILE A 130 -7.38 -12.95 -87.09
CA ILE A 130 -6.05 -13.17 -87.68
C ILE A 130 -5.79 -14.67 -87.63
#